data_AF-A0A6H2NH80-F1
#
_entry.id   AF-A0A6H2NH80-F1
#
_cell.length_a   1.000
_cell.length_b   1.000
_cell.length_c   1.000
_cell.angle_alpha   90.00
_cell.angle_beta   90.00
_cell.angle_gamma   90.00
#
_symmetry.space_group_name_H-M   'P 1'
#
loop_
_entity.id
_entity.type
_entity.pdbx_description
1 polymer ?
#
loop_
_entity_poly.entity_id
_entity_poly.type
_entity_poly.pdbx_seq_one_letter_code
_entity_poly.pdbx_strand_id
1 'polypeptide(L)' 'MHQTFSIRHLVEKALHIGLLTPDIEQGINTELSRLGYLPVGDSEALELLMSEMDAGRIRLVPRNTLNTLWVDDTWGLAP' A
#
# COMPACT_ATOMS: atom_id res chain seq x y z
N MET A 1 -6.43 -15.71 12.85
CA MET A 1 -7.50 -14.72 12.62
C MET A 1 -6.87 -13.56 11.86
N HIS A 2 -7.30 -13.27 10.64
CA HIS A 2 -6.81 -12.09 9.93
C HIS A 2 -7.55 -10.88 10.51
N GLN A 3 -6.87 -10.04 11.29
CA GLN A 3 -7.43 -8.76 11.70
C GLN A 3 -7.65 -7.93 10.43
N THR A 4 -8.91 -7.65 10.10
CA THR A 4 -9.26 -6.76 9.00
C THR A 4 -9.05 -5.32 9.48
N PHE A 5 -7.90 -4.74 9.14
CA PHE A 5 -7.66 -3.31 9.29
C PHE A 5 -8.14 -2.59 8.04
N SER A 6 -8.73 -1.40 8.19
CA SER A 6 -9.07 -0.58 7.02
C SER A 6 -7.80 -0.13 6.29
N ILE A 7 -7.91 0.13 4.98
CA ILE A 7 -6.80 0.67 4.18
C ILE A 7 -6.25 1.93 4.82
N ARG A 8 -7.13 2.86 5.22
CA ARG A 8 -6.75 4.08 5.95
C ARG A 8 -5.88 3.81 7.17
N HIS A 9 -6.24 2.84 8.01
CA HIS A 9 -5.46 2.54 9.21
C HIS A 9 -4.05 2.01 8.88
N LEU A 10 -3.95 1.17 7.85
CA LEU A 10 -2.67 0.63 7.39
C LEU A 10 -1.78 1.72 6.81
N VAL A 11 -2.37 2.64 6.04
CA VAL A 11 -1.68 3.81 5.51
C VAL A 11 -1.21 4.74 6.64
N GLU A 12 -2.08 5.11 7.57
CA GLU A 12 -1.73 5.95 8.72
C GLU A 12 -0.57 5.34 9.52
N LYS A 13 -0.56 4.01 9.67
CA LYS A 13 0.54 3.30 10.31
C LYS A 13 1.85 3.47 9.54
N ALA A 14 1.85 3.31 8.21
CA ALA A 14 3.04 3.52 7.37
C ALA A 14 3.54 4.97 7.45
N LEU A 15 2.63 5.95 7.36
CA LEU A 15 2.93 7.37 7.50
C LEU A 15 3.58 7.67 8.87
N HIS A 16 3.00 7.12 9.94
CA HIS A 16 3.48 7.35 11.30
C HIS A 16 4.89 6.80 11.53
N ILE A 17 5.19 5.60 11.01
CA ILE A 17 6.51 4.97 11.19
C ILE A 17 7.53 5.37 10.12
N GLY A 18 7.10 6.06 9.06
CA GLY A 18 7.96 6.44 7.93
C GLY A 18 8.42 5.26 7.07
N LEU A 19 7.72 4.11 7.13
CA LEU A 19 8.11 2.88 6.45
C LEU A 19 6.86 2.17 5.89
N LEU A 20 6.95 1.76 4.62
CA LEU A 20 6.02 0.79 4.06
C LEU A 20 6.63 -0.60 4.26
N THR A 21 6.20 -1.29 5.32
CA THR A 21 6.67 -2.65 5.61
C THR A 21 5.89 -3.69 4.79
N PRO A 22 6.46 -4.88 4.54
CA PRO A 22 5.77 -5.95 3.80
C PRO A 22 4.41 -6.33 4.41
N ASP A 23 4.28 -6.27 5.74
CA ASP A 23 3.02 -6.58 6.43
C ASP A 23 1.95 -5.52 6.16
N ILE A 24 2.35 -4.24 6.09
CA ILE A 24 1.44 -3.14 5.78
C ILE A 24 1.03 -3.19 4.31
N GLU A 25 1.99 -3.37 3.40
CA GLU A 25 1.75 -3.54 1.96
C GLU A 25 0.80 -4.72 1.70
N GLN A 26 1.05 -5.88 2.33
CA GLN A 26 0.20 -7.06 2.20
C GLN A 26 -1.21 -6.81 2.74
N GLY A 27 -1.33 -6.09 3.87
CA GLY A 27 -2.63 -5.70 4.41
C GLY A 27 -3.42 -4.82 3.43
N ILE A 28 -2.77 -3.82 2.84
CA ILE A 28 -3.39 -2.91 1.87
C ILE A 28 -3.86 -3.70 0.64
N ASN A 29 -2.99 -4.54 0.07
CA ASN A 29 -3.31 -5.37 -1.09
C ASN A 29 -4.45 -6.36 -0.82
N THR A 30 -4.46 -6.96 0.37
CA THR A 30 -5.53 -7.88 0.79
C THR A 30 -6.86 -7.16 0.86
N GLU A 31 -6.90 -5.97 1.44
CA GLU A 31 -8.13 -5.21 1.61
C GLU A 31 -8.64 -4.64 0.28
N LEU A 32 -7.74 -4.14 -0.58
CA LEU A 32 -8.08 -3.75 -1.96
C LEU A 32 -8.66 -4.92 -2.75
N SER A 33 -8.06 -6.11 -2.65
CA SER A 33 -8.56 -7.32 -3.32
C SER A 33 -9.91 -7.76 -2.78
N ARG A 34 -10.14 -7.58 -1.47
CA ARG A 34 -11.41 -7.90 -0.80
C ARG A 34 -12.53 -6.94 -1.19
N LEU A 35 -12.23 -5.65 -1.31
CA LEU A 35 -13.19 -4.62 -1.68
C LEU A 35 -13.53 -4.67 -3.17
N GLY A 36 -12.55 -4.95 -4.04
CA GLY A 36 -12.73 -4.98 -5.49
C GLY A 36 -12.91 -3.59 -6.12
N TYR A 37 -12.84 -2.52 -5.31
CA TYR A 37 -12.83 -1.12 -5.72
C TYR A 37 -12.08 -0.31 -4.67
N LEU A 38 -11.61 0.89 -5.03
CA LEU A 38 -10.99 1.83 -4.10
C LEU A 38 -12.05 2.78 -3.53
N PRO A 39 -12.35 2.76 -2.21
CA PRO A 39 -13.26 3.71 -1.60
C PRO A 39 -12.73 5.13 -1.70
N VAL A 40 -13.60 6.11 -2.00
CA VAL A 40 -13.22 7.54 -2.12
C VAL A 40 -12.56 8.09 -0.84
N GLY A 41 -12.92 7.56 0.33
CA GLY A 41 -12.25 7.94 1.58
C GLY A 41 -10.84 7.35 1.74
N ASP A 42 -10.56 6.22 1.11
CA ASP A 42 -9.26 5.55 1.22
C ASP A 42 -8.30 6.01 0.11
N SER A 43 -8.81 6.56 -1.01
CA SER A 43 -7.98 7.08 -2.10
C SER A 43 -7.10 8.24 -1.66
N GLU A 44 -7.63 9.21 -0.92
CA GLU A 44 -6.85 10.35 -0.39
C GLU A 44 -5.68 9.88 0.50
N ALA A 45 -5.91 8.86 1.33
CA ALA A 45 -4.86 8.31 2.19
C ALA A 45 -3.76 7.65 1.34
N LEU A 46 -4.13 6.85 0.34
CA LEU A 46 -3.16 6.22 -0.56
C LEU A 46 -2.39 7.25 -1.39
N GLU A 47 -3.05 8.29 -1.88
CA GLU A 47 -2.40 9.40 -2.60
C GLU A 47 -1.36 10.09 -1.71
N LEU A 48 -1.68 10.34 -0.44
CA LEU A 48 -0.71 10.88 0.52
C LEU A 48 0.47 9.92 0.72
N LEU A 49 0.22 8.63 0.90
CA LEU A 49 1.28 7.62 1.05
C LEU A 49 2.24 7.65 -0.15
N MET A 50 1.70 7.68 -1.37
CA MET A 50 2.50 7.73 -2.60
C MET A 50 3.33 9.03 -2.67
N SER A 51 2.71 10.18 -2.41
CA SER A 51 3.41 11.48 -2.37
C SER A 51 4.56 11.51 -1.35
N GLU A 52 4.37 10.87 -0.19
CA GLU A 52 5.38 10.78 0.87
C GLU A 52 6.53 9.81 0.50
N MET A 53 6.23 8.75 -0.24
CA MET A 53 7.22 7.83 -0.81
C MET A 53 8.06 8.53 -1.90
N ASP A 54 7.42 9.24 -2.82
CA ASP A 54 8.10 10.00 -3.88
C ASP A 54 9.01 11.09 -3.31
N ALA A 55 8.58 11.72 -2.22
CA ALA A 55 9.39 12.69 -1.49
C ALA A 55 10.53 12.05 -0.65
N GLY A 56 10.63 10.72 -0.63
CA GLY A 56 11.63 9.98 0.13
C GLY A 56 11.44 10.00 1.65
N ARG A 57 10.28 10.47 2.14
CA ARG A 57 9.95 10.51 3.58
C ARG A 57 9.53 9.12 4.08
N ILE A 58 8.97 8.30 3.19
CA ILE A 58 8.63 6.90 3.46
C ILE A 58 9.53 5.99 2.65
N ARG A 59 10.18 5.05 3.33
CA ARG A 59 10.99 4.03 2.66
C ARG A 59 10.22 2.73 2.52
N LEU A 60 10.24 2.18 1.30
CA LEU A 60 9.80 0.82 1.06
C LEU A 60 10.81 -0.14 1.68
N VAL A 61 10.35 -1.01 2.58
CA VAL A 61 11.17 -2.10 3.11
C VAL A 61 10.92 -3.30 2.22
N PRO A 62 11.89 -3.71 1.38
CA PRO A 62 11.67 -4.81 0.44
C PRO A 62 11.39 -6.09 1.22
N ARG A 63 10.30 -6.76 0.86
CA ARG A 63 10.18 -8.20 1.14
C ARG A 63 11.20 -8.89 0.25
N ASN A 64 12.02 -9.79 0.79
CA ASN A 64 12.98 -10.56 -0.01
C ASN A 64 12.25 -11.62 -0.89
N THR A 65 11.32 -11.20 -1.75
CA THR A 65 10.54 -12.08 -2.62
C THR A 65 10.02 -11.31 -3.84
N LEU A 66 10.33 -11.85 -5.02
CA LEU A 66 10.15 -11.35 -6.39
C LEU A 66 8.70 -11.04 -6.81
N ASN A 67 7.99 -10.13 -6.15
CA ASN A 67 6.71 -9.61 -6.69
C ASN A 67 6.33 -8.27 -6.03
N THR A 68 6.86 -7.16 -6.52
CA THR A 68 6.44 -5.82 -6.08
C THR A 68 5.59 -5.20 -7.18
N LEU A 69 4.26 -5.28 -7.02
CA LEU A 69 3.28 -4.67 -7.93
C LEU A 69 3.20 -3.14 -7.82
N TRP A 70 4.04 -2.52 -6.99
CA TRP A 70 4.02 -1.09 -6.69
C TRP A 70 5.28 -0.34 -7.16
N VAL A 71 6.16 -0.97 -7.94
CA VAL A 71 7.38 -0.34 -8.50
C VAL A 71 7.39 -0.34 -10.04
N ASP A 72 6.47 -1.07 -10.67
CA ASP A 72 6.37 -1.07 -12.12
C ASP A 72 5.24 -0.11 -12.55
N ASP A 73 5.59 1.00 -13.21
CA ASP A 73 4.70 1.95 -13.90
C ASP A 73 3.92 1.31 -15.08
N THR A 74 3.80 -0.03 -15.09
CA THR A 74 3.03 -0.76 -16.08
C THR A 74 1.64 -1.07 -15.50
N TRP A 75 0.71 -0.13 -15.68
CA TRP A 75 -0.70 -0.48 -15.92
C TRP A 75 -0.79 -1.20 -17.28
N GLY A 76 -0.18 -2.38 -17.34
CA GLY A 76 -0.05 -3.22 -18.52
C GLY A 76 -0.67 -4.57 -18.20
N LEU A 77 -1.88 -4.76 -18.71
CA LEU A 77 -2.52 -6.06 -18.91
C LEU A 77 -1.46 -7.13 -19.21
N ALA A 78 -1.21 -8.03 -18.27
CA ALA A 78 -0.65 -9.34 -18.59
C ALA A 78 -1.84 -10.27 -18.91
N PRO A 79 -1.70 -11.18 -19.90
CA PRO A 79 -2.80 -11.97 -20.46
C PRO A 79 -3.53 -12.86 -19.45
#